data_AF-A0A382VHT0-F1
#
_entry.id   AF-A0A382VHT0-F1
#
_cell.length_a   1.000
_cell.length_b   1.000
_cell.length_c   1.000
_cell.angle_alpha   90.00
_cell.angle_beta   90.00
_cell.angle_gamma   90.00
#
_symmetry.space_group_name_H-M   'P 1'
#
loop_
_entity.id
_entity.type
_entity.pdbx_description
1 polymer ?
#
loop_
_entity_poly.entity_id
_entity_poly.type
_entity_poly.pdbx_seq_one_letter_code
_entity_poly.pdbx_strand_id
1 'polypeptide(L)'
;MAKHTVFDPERDDPFILSRTAIDEFLSCQKCFYFKRRLGLKPPRLIPLTLAIATDAILKNEFDEVRQSGGQSHYVWETYDLNVHTFSHPDMEDWRNN
;
A
#
# COMPACT_ATOMS: atom_id res chain seq x y z
N MET A 1 0.74 1.31 11.94
CA MET A 1 1.23 -0.08 11.70
C MET A 1 0.59 -1.04 12.68
N ALA A 2 0.30 -2.28 12.28
CA ALA A 2 -0.28 -3.28 13.18
C ALA A 2 0.71 -3.64 14.30
N LYS A 3 0.28 -3.50 15.57
CA LYS A 3 1.13 -3.82 16.73
C LYS A 3 1.43 -5.32 16.83
N HIS A 4 0.51 -6.16 16.35
CA HIS A 4 0.62 -7.62 16.39
C HIS A 4 0.13 -8.23 15.07
N THR A 5 0.71 -9.37 14.70
CA THR A 5 0.39 -10.08 13.45
C THR A 5 -0.42 -11.36 13.69
N VAL A 6 -0.56 -11.77 14.95
CA VAL A 6 -1.35 -12.91 15.42
C VAL A 6 -2.43 -12.39 16.37
N PHE A 7 -3.65 -12.87 16.17
CA PHE A 7 -4.85 -12.59 16.94
C PHE A 7 -4.87 -13.42 18.23
N ASP A 8 -5.10 -12.73 19.33
CA ASP A 8 -5.13 -13.26 20.68
C ASP A 8 -6.45 -12.78 21.32
N PRO A 9 -7.32 -13.67 21.83
CA PRO A 9 -8.67 -13.27 22.21
C PRO A 9 -8.71 -12.69 23.63
N GLU A 10 -7.62 -12.79 24.39
CA GLU A 10 -7.46 -12.27 25.75
C GLU A 10 -7.10 -10.78 25.72
N ARG A 11 -6.91 -10.22 24.52
CA ARG A 11 -6.54 -8.83 24.31
C ARG A 11 -7.75 -7.98 24.00
N ASP A 12 -7.83 -6.86 24.69
CA ASP A 12 -8.90 -5.87 24.51
C ASP A 12 -8.61 -4.87 23.38
N ASP A 13 -7.38 -4.84 22.85
CA ASP A 13 -7.03 -3.95 21.75
C ASP A 13 -7.46 -4.50 20.37
N PRO A 14 -7.97 -3.63 19.45
CA PRO A 14 -8.42 -4.09 18.15
C PRO A 14 -7.33 -4.77 17.32
N PHE A 15 -7.64 -5.93 16.76
CA PHE A 15 -6.75 -6.63 15.83
C PHE A 15 -6.91 -6.06 14.42
N ILE A 16 -5.96 -5.23 13.99
CA ILE A 16 -6.00 -4.55 12.70
C ILE A 16 -5.72 -5.54 11.56
N LEU A 17 -6.67 -5.63 10.62
CA LEU A 17 -6.54 -6.39 9.38
C LEU A 17 -6.22 -5.46 8.21
N SER A 18 -5.27 -5.87 7.36
CA SER A 18 -5.02 -5.21 6.08
C SER A 18 -5.98 -5.70 5.00
N ARG A 19 -6.08 -4.97 3.88
CA ARG A 19 -6.80 -5.43 2.68
C ARG A 19 -6.35 -6.84 2.26
N THR A 20 -5.03 -7.08 2.20
CA THR A 20 -4.48 -8.40 1.87
C THR A 20 -4.94 -9.49 2.84
N ALA A 21 -5.16 -9.17 4.13
CA ALA A 21 -5.67 -10.13 5.09
C ALA A 21 -7.13 -10.54 4.77
N ILE A 22 -7.93 -9.61 4.24
CA ILE A 22 -9.29 -9.90 3.76
C ILE A 22 -9.22 -10.83 2.54
N ASP A 23 -8.34 -10.53 1.57
CA ASP A 23 -8.13 -11.38 0.39
C ASP A 23 -7.65 -12.79 0.78
N GLU A 24 -6.77 -12.91 1.78
CA GLU A 24 -6.34 -14.18 2.37
C GLU A 24 -7.51 -14.98 2.97
N PHE A 25 -8.45 -14.30 3.65
CA PHE A 25 -9.64 -14.95 4.20
C PHE A 25 -10.58 -15.45 3.10
N LEU A 26 -10.84 -14.61 2.09
CA LEU A 26 -11.71 -14.94 0.96
C LEU A 26 -11.15 -16.10 0.12
N SER A 27 -9.82 -16.14 -0.06
CA SER A 27 -9.16 -17.22 -0.79
C SER A 27 -9.10 -18.54 0.00
N CYS A 28 -8.82 -18.50 1.30
CA CYS A 28 -8.77 -19.69 2.14
C CYS A 28 -8.95 -19.34 3.63
N GLN A 29 -10.17 -19.50 4.15
CA GLN A 29 -10.50 -19.23 5.56
C GLN A 29 -9.64 -20.04 6.54
N LYS A 30 -9.35 -21.32 6.22
CA LYS A 30 -8.50 -22.20 7.04
C LYS A 30 -7.05 -21.69 7.10
N CYS A 31 -6.52 -21.27 5.96
CA CYS A 31 -5.16 -20.72 5.85
C CYS A 31 -5.04 -19.39 6.60
N PHE A 32 -6.07 -18.54 6.47
CA PHE A 32 -6.19 -17.32 7.25
C PHE A 32 -6.18 -17.61 8.75
N TYR A 33 -6.98 -18.57 9.24
CA TYR A 33 -6.97 -18.97 10.65
C TYR A 33 -5.59 -19.47 11.09
N PHE A 34 -4.96 -20.36 10.33
CA PHE A 34 -3.61 -20.84 10.69
C PHE A 34 -2.59 -19.70 10.79
N LYS A 35 -2.63 -18.74 9.87
CA LYS A 35 -1.72 -17.59 9.86
C LYS A 35 -2.02 -16.60 10.98
N ARG A 36 -3.29 -16.18 11.08
CA ARG A 36 -3.72 -15.08 11.96
C ARG A 36 -4.01 -15.53 13.37
N ARG A 37 -4.40 -16.79 13.62
CA ARG A 37 -4.64 -17.30 14.98
C ARG A 37 -3.47 -18.14 15.50
N LEU A 38 -2.91 -19.00 14.66
CA LEU A 38 -1.90 -19.98 15.08
C LEU A 38 -0.46 -19.58 14.69
N GLY A 39 -0.29 -18.43 14.03
CA GLY A 39 1.03 -17.89 13.68
C GLY A 39 1.76 -18.63 12.55
N LEU A 40 1.11 -19.57 11.86
CA LEU A 40 1.72 -20.34 10.77
C LEU A 40 1.83 -19.47 9.50
N LYS A 41 3.05 -19.04 9.20
CA LYS A 41 3.31 -18.17 8.03
C LYS A 41 3.37 -19.00 6.75
N PRO A 42 2.69 -18.58 5.66
CA PRO A 42 2.88 -19.20 4.37
C PRO A 42 4.32 -18.97 3.86
N PRO A 43 4.78 -19.78 2.89
CA PRO A 43 6.03 -19.51 2.18
C PRO A 43 6.05 -18.06 1.66
N ARG A 44 7.18 -17.38 1.80
CA ARG A 44 7.32 -16.00 1.32
C ARG A 44 7.34 -16.00 -0.21
N LEU A 45 6.53 -15.14 -0.80
CA LEU A 45 6.67 -14.77 -2.21
C LEU A 45 7.91 -13.89 -2.38
N ILE A 46 8.49 -13.94 -3.58
CA ILE A 46 9.58 -13.05 -3.95
C ILE A 46 9.03 -11.62 -3.96
N PRO A 47 9.69 -10.65 -3.29
CA PRO A 47 9.23 -9.27 -3.29
C PRO A 47 9.26 -8.68 -4.71
N LEU A 48 8.27 -7.84 -5.01
CA LEU A 48 8.20 -7.11 -6.29
C LEU A 48 9.12 -5.88 -6.26
N THR A 49 10.42 -6.10 -6.08
CA THR A 49 11.40 -5.02 -5.87
C THR A 49 11.43 -4.00 -6.99
N LEU A 50 11.28 -4.44 -8.24
CA LEU A 50 11.20 -3.55 -9.40
C LEU A 50 9.98 -2.62 -9.31
N ALA A 51 8.80 -3.16 -9.00
CA ALA A 51 7.58 -2.36 -8.88
C ALA A 51 7.67 -1.34 -7.73
N ILE A 52 8.27 -1.74 -6.60
CA ILE A 52 8.53 -0.84 -5.46
C ILE A 52 9.48 0.30 -5.86
N ALA A 53 10.55 0.00 -6.60
CA ALA A 53 11.49 1.01 -7.06
C ALA A 53 10.84 1.98 -8.06
N THR A 54 10.05 1.47 -9.01
CA THR A 54 9.31 2.31 -9.97
C THR A 54 8.32 3.22 -9.25
N ASP A 55 7.55 2.71 -8.28
CA ASP A 55 6.61 3.50 -7.49
C ASP A 55 7.34 4.62 -6.72
N ALA A 56 8.48 4.32 -6.10
CA ALA A 56 9.29 5.33 -5.40
C ALA A 56 9.81 6.43 -6.34
N ILE A 57 10.29 6.06 -7.53
CA ILE A 57 10.79 7.03 -8.53
C ILE A 57 9.65 7.93 -9.02
N LEU A 58 8.51 7.35 -9.40
CA LEU A 58 7.34 8.10 -9.85
C LEU A 58 6.84 9.05 -8.77
N LYS A 59 6.80 8.58 -7.51
CA LYS A 59 6.45 9.41 -6.36
C LYS A 59 7.34 10.63 -6.25
N ASN A 60 8.66 10.48 -6.35
CA ASN A 60 9.58 11.61 -6.29
C ASN A 60 9.39 12.58 -7.45
N GLU A 61 9.24 12.06 -8.68
CA GLU A 61 9.00 12.85 -9.88
C GLU A 61 7.72 13.69 -9.75
N PHE A 62 6.61 13.09 -9.30
CA PHE A 62 5.36 13.83 -9.10
C PHE A 62 5.39 14.79 -7.90
N ASP A 63 6.29 14.59 -6.92
CA ASP A 63 6.50 15.59 -5.87
C ASP A 63 7.14 16.87 -6.44
N GLU A 64 8.13 16.72 -7.30
CA GLU A 64 8.75 17.85 -8.01
C GLU A 64 7.72 18.58 -8.88
N VAL A 65 6.87 17.84 -9.60
CA VAL A 65 5.77 18.42 -10.39
C VAL A 65 4.77 19.19 -9.52
N ARG A 66 4.45 18.72 -8.31
CA ARG A 66 3.61 19.48 -7.37
C ARG A 66 4.29 20.76 -6.89
N GLN A 67 5.58 20.68 -6.58
CA GLN A 67 6.36 21.83 -6.10
C GLN A 67 6.53 22.91 -7.17
N SER A 68 6.59 22.54 -8.45
CA SER A 68 6.66 23.49 -9.57
C SER A 68 5.31 24.18 -9.87
N GLY A 69 4.28 23.95 -9.07
CA GLY A 69 2.94 24.52 -9.25
C GLY A 69 2.05 23.71 -10.18
N GLY A 70 2.35 22.41 -10.36
CA GLY A 70 1.55 21.51 -11.20
C GLY A 70 1.83 21.65 -12.69
N GLN A 71 3.07 21.99 -13.06
CA GLN A 71 3.47 22.03 -14.47
C GLN A 71 3.21 20.68 -15.16
N SER A 72 2.98 20.71 -16.48
CA SER A 72 2.66 19.50 -17.22
C SER A 72 3.83 18.50 -17.17
N HIS A 73 3.50 17.21 -17.05
CA HIS A 73 4.46 16.12 -17.10
C HIS A 73 4.58 15.58 -18.54
N TYR A 74 5.77 15.14 -18.97
CA TYR A 74 6.00 14.73 -20.36
C TYR A 74 5.02 13.65 -20.85
N VAL A 75 4.62 12.72 -19.97
CA VAL A 75 3.63 11.68 -20.28
C VAL A 75 2.27 12.29 -20.63
N TRP A 76 1.87 13.34 -19.92
CA TRP A 76 0.58 13.98 -20.17
C TRP A 76 0.56 14.67 -21.52
N GLU A 77 1.64 15.36 -21.88
CA GLU A 77 1.79 15.99 -23.19
C GLU A 77 1.86 14.96 -24.32
N THR A 78 2.61 13.88 -24.12
CA THR A 78 2.80 12.82 -25.13
C THR A 78 1.48 12.13 -25.50
N TYR A 79 0.58 11.99 -24.52
CA TYR A 79 -0.69 11.28 -24.68
C TYR A 79 -1.92 12.19 -24.64
N ASP A 80 -1.74 13.52 -24.72
CA ASP A 80 -2.82 14.52 -24.67
C ASP A 80 -3.79 14.32 -23.48
N LEU A 81 -3.22 14.08 -22.30
CA LEU A 81 -3.98 13.82 -21.08
C LEU A 81 -4.34 15.14 -20.38
N ASN A 82 -5.63 15.41 -20.25
CA ASN A 82 -6.12 16.53 -19.45
C ASN A 82 -6.16 16.18 -17.96
N VAL A 83 -4.97 16.19 -17.34
CA VAL A 83 -4.77 15.84 -15.92
C VAL A 83 -3.88 16.88 -15.23
N HIS A 84 -3.96 16.93 -13.91
CA HIS A 84 -3.15 17.80 -13.06
C HIS A 84 -2.77 17.05 -11.78
N THR A 85 -1.63 17.40 -11.17
CA THR A 85 -1.25 16.80 -9.88
C THR A 85 -2.22 17.27 -8.78
N PHE A 86 -2.89 16.32 -8.12
CA PHE A 86 -3.67 16.65 -6.93
C PHE A 86 -2.71 17.05 -5.79
N SER A 87 -3.07 18.05 -4.99
CA SER A 87 -2.33 18.49 -3.80
C SER A 87 -3.28 18.55 -2.60
N HIS A 88 -2.89 17.91 -1.49
CA HIS A 88 -3.70 17.81 -0.28
C HIS A 88 -2.80 17.78 0.97
N PRO A 89 -3.20 18.41 2.09
CA PRO A 89 -2.42 18.38 3.33
C PRO A 89 -2.07 16.96 3.81
N ASP A 90 -3.04 16.05 3.73
CA ASP A 90 -2.89 14.66 4.20
C ASP A 90 -2.24 13.71 3.16
N MET A 91 -1.67 14.25 2.08
CA MET A 91 -1.13 13.41 1.01
C MET A 91 -0.01 12.48 1.50
N GLU A 92 0.88 12.99 2.35
CA GLU A 92 1.98 12.17 2.90
C GLU A 92 1.47 10.99 3.74
N ASP A 93 0.32 11.16 4.39
CA ASP A 93 -0.33 10.09 5.15
C ASP A 93 -0.94 9.03 4.22
N TRP A 94 -1.49 9.44 3.07
CA TRP A 94 -2.12 8.52 2.12
C TRP A 94 -1.14 7.80 1.21
N ARG A 95 0.03 8.39 0.96
CA ARG A 95 1.01 7.90 -0.02
C ARG A 95 1.89 6.77 0.51
N ASN A 96 1.98 6.65 1.83
CA ASN A 96 2.76 5.64 2.54
C ASN A 96 1.87 4.49 3.02
N ASN A 97 1.49 3.59 2.11
CA ASN A 97 0.69 2.38 2.38
C ASN A 97 1.50 1.09 2.14
#